data_AF-A0A3S3R6F0-F1
#
_entry.id   AF-A0A3S3R6F0-F1
#
_cell.length_a   1.000
_cell.length_b   1.000
_cell.length_c   1.000
_cell.angle_alpha   90.00
_cell.angle_beta   90.00
_cell.angle_gamma   90.00
#
_symmetry.space_group_name_H-M   'P 1'
#
loop_
_entity.id
_entity.type
_entity.pdbx_description
1 polymer ?
#
loop_
_entity_poly.entity_id
_entity_poly.type
_entity_poly.pdbx_seq_one_letter_code
_entity_poly.pdbx_strand_id
1 'polypeptide(L)'
;MRSVVYAPMQYRNLFLVGDAAHLLPPTGAKGMNLALYDVDVLAQALVRAARDHDRAALDAYSSTVLPHIWKYQEFSAWMTDTMHDAGDPTQNGTFRQMAARACLDNLFDSPTAARLHSEYQRGLN
;
A
#
# COMPACT_ATOMS: atom_id res chain seq x y z
N MET A 1 -1.34 -14.13 5.39
CA MET A 1 -1.22 -12.88 6.20
C MET A 1 -2.49 -12.04 6.03
N ARG A 2 -2.78 -11.06 6.91
CA ARG A 2 -4.01 -10.25 6.83
C ARG A 2 -3.73 -8.88 6.21
N SER A 3 -4.51 -8.51 5.19
CA SER A 3 -4.57 -7.16 4.62
C SER A 3 -5.92 -6.53 4.94
N VAL A 4 -5.94 -5.26 5.33
CA VAL A 4 -7.18 -4.52 5.64
C VAL A 4 -7.05 -3.08 5.17
N VAL A 5 -8.12 -2.52 4.60
CA VAL A 5 -8.27 -1.09 4.34
C VAL A 5 -9.69 -0.67 4.75
N TYR A 6 -9.81 0.35 5.58
CA TYR A 6 -11.09 0.99 5.90
C TYR A 6 -11.29 2.21 5.01
N ALA A 7 -12.42 2.27 4.31
CA ALA A 7 -12.80 3.38 3.45
C ALA A 7 -14.25 3.78 3.70
N PRO A 8 -14.57 5.08 3.87
CA PRO A 8 -13.64 6.21 3.95
C PRO A 8 -12.78 6.19 5.23
N MET A 9 -11.66 6.91 5.22
CA MET A 9 -10.73 7.06 6.36
C MET A 9 -11.07 8.27 7.24
N GLN A 10 -12.28 8.81 7.11
CA GLN A 10 -12.74 9.98 7.85
C GLN A 10 -14.23 9.92 8.13
N TYR A 11 -14.62 10.53 9.25
CA TYR A 11 -16.02 10.76 9.59
C TYR A 11 -16.15 12.06 10.39
N ARG A 12 -16.78 13.09 9.80
CA ARG A 12 -16.91 14.43 10.39
C ARG A 12 -15.55 15.02 10.79
N ASN A 13 -15.21 15.02 12.08
CA ASN A 13 -13.95 15.53 12.62
C ASN A 13 -13.02 14.41 13.13
N LEU A 14 -13.34 13.15 12.81
CA LEU A 14 -12.51 11.97 13.09
C LEU A 14 -11.77 11.56 11.81
N PHE A 15 -10.46 11.34 11.91
CA PHE A 15 -9.59 10.91 10.82
C PHE A 15 -8.78 9.70 11.28
N LEU A 16 -8.67 8.69 10.42
CA LEU A 16 -7.92 7.47 10.67
C LEU A 16 -6.59 7.52 9.92
N VAL A 17 -5.52 7.07 10.57
CA VAL A 17 -4.14 7.14 10.08
C VAL A 17 -3.41 5.84 10.41
N GLY A 18 -2.59 5.33 9.49
CA GLY A 18 -1.76 4.14 9.72
C GLY A 18 -2.60 2.92 10.08
N ASP A 19 -2.16 2.14 11.08
CA ASP A 19 -2.80 0.89 11.51
C ASP A 19 -4.27 1.04 11.93
N ALA A 20 -4.72 2.25 12.27
CA ALA A 20 -6.14 2.51 12.54
C ALA A 20 -7.01 2.46 11.26
N ALA A 21 -6.40 2.68 10.09
CA ALA A 21 -7.04 2.72 8.79
C ALA A 21 -6.70 1.53 7.89
N HIS A 22 -5.47 1.03 7.94
CA HIS A 22 -5.01 -0.03 7.06
C HIS A 22 -3.93 -0.90 7.71
N LEU A 23 -3.94 -2.19 7.35
CA LEU A 23 -2.94 -3.16 7.76
C LEU A 23 -2.36 -3.83 6.51
N LEU A 24 -1.04 -3.98 6.47
CA LEU A 24 -0.31 -4.61 5.36
C LEU A 24 0.50 -5.81 5.85
N PRO A 25 0.66 -6.84 5.02
CA PRO A 25 1.64 -7.88 5.25
C PRO A 25 3.05 -7.28 5.42
N PRO A 26 3.86 -7.76 6.39
CA PRO A 26 5.21 -7.23 6.64
C PRO A 26 6.18 -7.48 5.48
N THR A 27 5.85 -8.40 4.56
CA THR A 27 6.60 -8.67 3.33
C THR A 27 6.87 -7.41 2.51
N GLY A 28 5.91 -6.48 2.47
CA GLY A 28 6.04 -5.17 1.84
C GLY A 28 7.10 -4.25 2.47
N ALA A 29 7.27 -4.34 3.79
CA ALA A 29 7.94 -3.33 4.61
C ALA A 29 7.37 -1.90 4.41
N LYS A 30 6.03 -1.77 4.30
CA LYS A 30 5.34 -0.51 3.96
C LYS A 30 4.43 0.08 5.03
N GLY A 31 4.12 -0.64 6.11
CA GLY A 31 3.21 -0.14 7.15
C GLY A 31 3.57 1.25 7.68
N MET A 32 4.81 1.42 8.17
CA MET A 32 5.29 2.71 8.68
C MET A 32 5.37 3.79 7.58
N ASN A 33 5.76 3.42 6.36
CA ASN A 33 5.85 4.37 5.25
C ASN A 33 4.48 4.95 4.88
N LEU A 34 3.45 4.09 4.81
CA LEU A 34 2.08 4.54 4.55
C LEU A 34 1.52 5.35 5.72
N ALA A 35 1.80 4.98 6.96
CA ALA A 35 1.40 5.77 8.11
C ALA A 35 2.02 7.18 8.09
N LEU A 36 3.31 7.32 7.70
CA LEU A 36 3.95 8.62 7.55
C LEU A 36 3.34 9.45 6.42
N TYR A 37 2.99 8.81 5.30
CA TYR A 37 2.28 9.47 4.20
C TYR A 37 0.91 10.00 4.63
N ASP A 38 0.11 9.19 5.33
CA ASP A 38 -1.18 9.62 5.87
C ASP A 38 -1.04 10.83 6.80
N VAL A 39 -0.05 10.80 7.70
CA VAL A 39 0.24 11.89 8.64
C VAL A 39 0.62 13.16 7.89
N ASP A 40 1.49 13.08 6.89
CA ASP A 40 1.93 14.24 6.12
C ASP A 40 0.75 14.92 5.41
N VAL A 41 -0.07 14.12 4.70
CA VAL A 41 -1.26 14.63 4.00
C VAL A 41 -2.26 15.25 4.99
N LEU A 42 -2.55 14.57 6.09
CA LEU A 42 -3.50 15.05 7.10
C LEU A 42 -2.98 16.32 7.80
N ALA A 43 -1.70 16.37 8.14
CA ALA A 43 -1.09 17.53 8.79
C ALA A 43 -1.16 18.78 7.91
N GLN A 44 -0.84 18.65 6.60
CA GLN A 44 -0.97 19.75 5.65
C GLN A 44 -2.42 20.22 5.52
N ALA A 45 -3.39 19.29 5.46
CA ALA A 45 -4.80 19.61 5.39
C ALA A 45 -5.30 20.33 6.67
N LEU A 46 -4.86 19.88 7.85
CA LEU A 46 -5.20 20.50 9.13
C LEU A 46 -4.62 21.91 9.27
N VAL A 47 -3.37 22.13 8.84
CA VAL A 47 -2.73 23.46 8.87
C VAL A 47 -3.50 24.45 8.02
N ARG A 48 -3.91 24.08 6.80
CA ARG A 48 -4.72 24.93 5.91
C ARG A 48 -6.08 25.23 6.51
N ALA A 49 -6.77 24.22 7.05
CA ALA A 49 -8.06 24.42 7.68
C ALA A 49 -7.98 25.36 8.90
N ALA A 50 -6.90 25.30 9.68
CA ALA A 50 -6.73 26.11 10.87
C ALA A 50 -6.28 27.56 10.57
N ARG A 51 -5.40 27.76 9.59
CA ARG A 51 -4.83 29.08 9.27
C ARG A 51 -5.61 29.85 8.22
N ASP A 52 -6.08 29.16 7.20
CA ASP A 52 -6.66 29.76 6.00
C ASP A 52 -8.19 29.59 5.96
N HIS A 53 -8.77 28.91 6.97
CA HIS A 53 -10.17 28.52 7.03
C HIS A 53 -10.64 27.69 5.82
N ASP A 54 -9.70 27.06 5.12
CA ASP A 54 -9.95 26.20 3.96
C ASP A 54 -9.96 24.72 4.35
N ARG A 55 -11.16 24.12 4.35
CA ARG A 55 -11.36 22.70 4.67
C ARG A 55 -11.30 21.78 3.46
N ALA A 56 -11.12 22.28 2.23
CA ALA A 56 -11.23 21.47 1.02
C ALA A 56 -10.29 20.26 1.04
N ALA A 57 -9.03 20.43 1.45
CA ALA A 57 -8.06 19.35 1.56
C ALA A 57 -8.41 18.34 2.67
N LEU A 58 -9.00 18.81 3.77
CA LEU A 58 -9.40 17.97 4.89
C LEU A 58 -10.64 17.13 4.53
N ASP A 59 -11.60 17.73 3.83
CA ASP A 59 -12.80 17.06 3.36
C ASP A 59 -12.48 16.05 2.24
N ALA A 60 -11.39 16.28 1.48
CA ALA A 60 -10.88 15.35 0.47
C ALA A 60 -9.88 14.31 1.00
N TYR A 61 -9.54 14.30 2.29
CA TYR A 61 -8.44 13.49 2.85
C TYR A 61 -8.47 12.03 2.40
N SER A 62 -9.60 11.34 2.57
CA SER A 62 -9.74 9.92 2.21
C SER A 62 -9.52 9.68 0.73
N SER A 63 -10.08 10.51 -0.15
CA SER A 63 -9.91 10.34 -1.60
C SER A 63 -8.50 10.70 -2.07
N THR A 64 -7.78 11.54 -1.32
CA THR A 64 -6.36 11.84 -1.56
C THR A 64 -5.46 10.66 -1.22
N VAL A 65 -5.63 10.02 -0.05
CA VAL A 65 -4.67 9.00 0.43
C VAL A 65 -4.96 7.59 -0.10
N LEU A 66 -6.23 7.23 -0.31
CA LEU A 66 -6.63 5.87 -0.68
C LEU A 66 -5.96 5.34 -1.97
N PRO A 67 -5.79 6.13 -3.05
CA PRO A 67 -5.10 5.63 -4.25
C PRO A 67 -3.67 5.17 -3.98
N HIS A 68 -2.94 5.88 -3.12
CA HIS A 68 -1.57 5.52 -2.75
C HIS A 68 -1.57 4.28 -1.84
N ILE A 69 -2.46 4.20 -0.85
CA ILE A 69 -2.60 3.02 0.02
C ILE A 69 -2.89 1.76 -0.81
N TRP A 70 -3.82 1.83 -1.77
CA TRP A 70 -4.17 0.67 -2.59
C TRP A 70 -3.01 0.16 -3.46
N LYS A 71 -2.17 1.06 -4.00
CA LYS A 71 -0.96 0.66 -4.72
C LYS A 71 -0.03 -0.19 -3.86
N TYR A 72 0.23 0.23 -2.62
CA TYR A 72 1.12 -0.50 -1.71
C TYR A 72 0.48 -1.75 -1.10
N GLN A 73 -0.85 -1.77 -0.96
CA GLN A 73 -1.60 -2.97 -0.60
C GLN A 73 -1.48 -4.04 -1.68
N GLU A 74 -1.69 -3.67 -2.95
CA GLU A 74 -1.51 -4.56 -4.09
C GLU A 74 -0.08 -5.09 -4.13
N PHE A 75 0.92 -4.21 -4.06
CA PHE A 75 2.33 -4.61 -4.05
C PHE A 75 2.68 -5.59 -2.92
N SER A 76 2.19 -5.34 -1.70
CA SER A 76 2.45 -6.19 -0.54
C SER A 76 1.71 -7.54 -0.64
N ALA A 77 0.49 -7.54 -1.17
CA ALA A 77 -0.28 -8.76 -1.42
C ALA A 77 0.41 -9.62 -2.50
N TRP A 78 0.83 -8.99 -3.61
CA TRP A 78 1.56 -9.67 -4.69
C TRP A 78 2.86 -10.31 -4.20
N MET A 79 3.66 -9.61 -3.39
CA MET A 79 4.87 -10.21 -2.82
C MET A 79 4.57 -11.37 -1.88
N THR A 80 3.50 -11.27 -1.08
CA THR A 80 3.09 -12.35 -0.17
C THR A 80 2.68 -13.59 -0.97
N ASP A 81 1.84 -13.42 -1.99
CA ASP A 81 1.39 -14.52 -2.84
C ASP A 81 2.57 -15.18 -3.57
N THR A 82 3.40 -14.36 -4.22
CA THR A 82 4.53 -14.85 -5.05
C THR A 82 5.60 -15.56 -4.23
N MET A 83 5.95 -15.03 -3.05
CA MET A 83 7.10 -15.52 -2.27
C MET A 83 6.72 -16.52 -1.19
N HIS A 84 5.45 -16.58 -0.77
CA HIS A 84 5.02 -17.45 0.33
C HIS A 84 3.89 -18.37 -0.11
N ASP A 85 2.71 -17.84 -0.45
CA ASP A 85 1.52 -18.66 -0.63
C ASP A 85 1.66 -19.60 -1.85
N ALA A 86 2.24 -19.13 -2.96
CA ALA A 86 2.50 -19.94 -4.14
C ALA A 86 3.70 -20.89 -4.03
N GLY A 87 4.47 -20.85 -2.93
CA GLY A 87 5.71 -21.62 -2.78
C GLY A 87 5.50 -23.12 -2.62
N ASP A 88 4.35 -23.53 -2.05
CA ASP A 88 4.02 -24.94 -1.79
C ASP A 88 2.91 -25.45 -2.75
N PRO A 89 3.26 -26.27 -3.76
CA PRO A 89 2.30 -26.78 -4.72
C PRO A 89 1.31 -27.77 -4.09
N THR A 90 1.58 -28.30 -2.89
CA THR A 90 0.62 -29.17 -2.17
C THR A 90 -0.55 -28.38 -1.56
N GLN A 91 -0.36 -27.08 -1.30
CA GLN A 91 -1.37 -26.20 -0.74
C GLN A 91 -2.16 -25.46 -1.83
N ASN A 92 -1.45 -24.91 -2.82
CA ASN A 92 -2.03 -24.00 -3.82
C ASN A 92 -1.91 -24.49 -5.27
N GLY A 93 -1.38 -25.70 -5.48
CA GLY A 93 -1.26 -26.36 -6.78
C GLY A 93 -0.04 -25.92 -7.59
N THR A 94 0.44 -26.80 -8.46
CA THR A 94 1.61 -26.56 -9.33
C THR A 94 1.44 -25.36 -10.26
N PHE A 95 0.21 -25.06 -10.69
CA PHE A 95 -0.06 -23.90 -11.54
C PHE A 95 0.36 -22.58 -10.86
N ARG A 96 -0.03 -22.38 -9.59
CA ARG A 96 0.30 -21.16 -8.83
C ARG A 96 1.82 -21.03 -8.63
N GLN A 97 2.48 -22.14 -8.31
CA GLN A 97 3.94 -22.17 -8.18
C GLN A 97 4.65 -21.76 -9.47
N MET A 98 4.22 -22.31 -10.62
CA MET A 98 4.83 -21.98 -11.92
C MET A 98 4.54 -20.55 -12.35
N ALA A 99 3.34 -20.03 -12.07
CA ALA A 99 3.00 -18.62 -12.33
C ALA A 99 3.87 -17.66 -11.49
N ALA A 100 4.02 -17.94 -10.19
CA ALA A 100 4.91 -17.18 -9.31
C ALA A 100 6.36 -17.23 -9.78
N ARG A 101 6.84 -18.40 -10.24
CA ARG A 101 8.18 -18.54 -10.80
C ARG A 101 8.37 -17.66 -12.04
N ALA A 102 7.44 -17.69 -12.99
CA ALA A 102 7.49 -16.84 -14.17
C ALA A 102 7.47 -15.33 -13.82
N CYS A 103 6.72 -14.92 -12.81
CA CYS A 103 6.74 -13.55 -12.30
C CYS A 103 8.12 -13.17 -11.74
N LEU A 104 8.77 -14.05 -10.98
CA LEU A 104 10.12 -13.83 -10.45
C LEU A 104 11.17 -13.80 -11.56
N ASP A 105 11.12 -14.73 -12.51
CA ASP A 105 12.02 -14.74 -13.65
C ASP A 105 11.90 -13.41 -14.43
N ASN A 106 10.68 -12.94 -14.72
CA ASN A 106 10.47 -11.63 -15.35
C ASN A 106 10.98 -10.46 -14.49
N LEU A 107 10.85 -10.52 -13.17
CA LEU A 107 11.39 -9.50 -12.27
C LEU A 107 12.92 -9.38 -12.38
N PHE A 108 13.63 -10.51 -12.45
CA PHE A 108 15.09 -10.54 -12.48
C PHE A 108 15.69 -10.39 -13.88
N ASP A 109 14.97 -10.80 -14.92
CA ASP A 109 15.47 -10.77 -16.31
C ASP A 109 15.09 -9.46 -17.03
N SER A 110 14.09 -8.72 -16.56
CA SER A 110 13.65 -7.45 -17.17
C SER A 110 14.05 -6.23 -16.34
N PRO A 111 14.93 -5.35 -16.87
CA PRO A 111 15.30 -4.10 -16.19
C PRO A 111 14.11 -3.18 -15.88
N THR A 112 13.06 -3.21 -16.72
CA THR A 112 11.85 -2.42 -16.50
C THR A 112 11.04 -2.95 -15.32
N ALA A 113 10.90 -4.28 -15.20
CA ALA A 113 10.21 -4.89 -14.07
C ALA A 113 10.99 -4.68 -12.76
N ALA A 114 12.31 -4.87 -12.80
CA ALA A 114 13.21 -4.60 -11.67
C ALA A 114 13.11 -3.15 -11.19
N ARG A 115 13.06 -2.18 -12.12
CA ARG A 115 12.93 -0.76 -11.78
C ARG A 115 11.59 -0.46 -11.11
N LEU A 116 10.48 -0.95 -11.66
CA LEU A 116 9.16 -0.75 -11.06
C LEU A 116 9.10 -1.31 -9.63
N HIS A 117 9.62 -2.52 -9.42
CA HIS A 117 9.72 -3.13 -8.10
C HIS A 117 10.60 -2.30 -7.15
N SER A 118 11.75 -1.82 -7.62
CA SER A 118 12.66 -0.96 -6.86
C SER A 118 11.99 0.35 -6.44
N GLU A 119 11.19 0.97 -7.32
CA GLU A 119 10.44 2.18 -6.99
C GLU A 119 9.44 1.92 -5.86
N TYR A 120 8.68 0.82 -5.89
CA TYR A 120 7.83 0.41 -4.76
C TYR A 120 8.64 0.15 -3.48
N GLN A 121 9.75 -0.57 -3.59
CA GLN A 121 10.60 -0.88 -2.45
C GLN A 121 11.22 0.37 -1.81
N ARG A 122 11.48 1.41 -2.60
CA ARG A 122 12.00 2.71 -2.14
C ARG A 122 10.92 3.71 -1.73
N GLY A 123 9.65 3.46 -2.04
CA GLY A 123 8.57 4.40 -1.73
C GLY A 123 8.42 5.55 -2.74
N LEU A 124 8.81 5.33 -4.00
CA LEU A 124 8.84 6.36 -5.05
C LEU A 124 7.64 6.29 -6.02
N ASN A 125 6.73 5.33 -5.83
CA ASN A 125 5.52 5.11 -6.66
C ASN A 125 4.22 5.54 -5.98
#